data_AF-A0A4P6UXB8-F1
#
_entry.id   AF-A0A4P6UXB8-F1
#
_cell.length_a   1.000
_cell.length_b   1.000
_cell.length_c   1.000
_cell.angle_alpha   90.00
_cell.angle_beta   90.00
_cell.angle_gamma   90.00
#
_symmetry.space_group_name_H-M   'P 1'
#
loop_
_entity.id
_entity.type
_entity.pdbx_description
1 polymer ?
#
loop_
_entity_poly.entity_id
_entity_poly.type
_entity_poly.pdbx_seq_one_letter_code
_entity_poly.pdbx_strand_id
1 'polypeptide(L)'
;MEAAMGLNIKNERVHELARELAALRNESMTSVIKKALENELERERNRDDEARLARIEAKQELMAHIRAMDELPAGVSSDHSDFYDDDGFPA
;
A
#
# COMPACT_ATOMS: atom_id res chain seq x y z
N MET A 1 0.44 -16.36 30.29
CA MET A 1 -1.01 -16.56 30.51
C MET A 1 -1.68 -15.36 29.86
N GLU A 2 -2.34 -15.54 28.73
CA GLU A 2 -3.07 -14.44 28.06
C GLU A 2 -4.15 -13.97 29.04
N ALA A 3 -4.13 -12.69 29.41
CA ALA A 3 -5.10 -12.15 30.35
C ALA A 3 -6.51 -12.32 29.75
N ALA A 4 -7.39 -13.02 30.48
CA ALA A 4 -8.76 -13.28 30.06
C ALA A 4 -9.59 -11.98 30.08
N MET A 5 -9.38 -11.13 29.07
CA MET A 5 -10.19 -9.96 28.83
C MET A 5 -11.34 -10.35 27.90
N GLY A 6 -12.57 -10.15 28.36
CA GLY A 6 -13.76 -10.32 27.54
C GLY A 6 -13.97 -9.12 26.61
N LEU A 7 -14.16 -9.38 25.31
CA LEU A 7 -14.55 -8.36 24.35
C LEU A 7 -16.07 -8.15 24.42
N ASN A 8 -16.52 -7.04 25.01
CA ASN A 8 -17.94 -6.71 25.07
C ASN A 8 -18.37 -5.87 23.86
N ILE A 9 -19.09 -6.48 22.92
CA ILE A 9 -19.64 -5.80 21.75
C ILE A 9 -21.13 -5.55 21.97
N LYS A 10 -21.55 -4.29 22.12
CA LYS A 10 -22.97 -3.92 22.28
C LYS A 10 -23.64 -3.66 20.93
N ASN A 11 -23.62 -4.67 20.06
CA ASN A 11 -24.27 -4.61 18.74
C ASN A 11 -24.84 -5.99 18.40
N GLU A 12 -26.17 -6.07 18.27
CA GLU A 12 -26.90 -7.33 18.03
C GLU A 12 -26.48 -7.99 16.72
N ARG A 13 -26.31 -7.20 15.66
CA ARG A 13 -25.91 -7.71 14.35
C ARG A 13 -24.52 -8.36 14.38
N VAL A 14 -23.59 -7.81 15.15
CA VAL A 14 -22.25 -8.41 15.29
C VAL A 14 -22.32 -9.76 16.01
N HIS A 15 -23.17 -9.89 17.04
CA HIS A 15 -23.39 -11.16 17.72
C HIS A 15 -24.00 -12.22 16.80
N GLU A 16 -24.98 -11.85 15.97
CA GLU A 16 -25.56 -12.74 14.96
C GLU A 16 -24.52 -13.25 13.97
N LEU A 17 -23.74 -12.34 13.38
CA LEU A 17 -22.70 -12.66 12.41
C LEU A 17 -21.64 -13.59 13.02
N ALA A 18 -21.19 -13.29 14.24
CA ALA A 18 -20.21 -14.12 14.94
C ALA A 18 -20.77 -15.51 15.28
N ARG A 19 -22.05 -15.60 15.67
CA ARG A 19 -22.72 -16.88 15.94
C ARG A 19 -22.89 -17.72 14.68
N GLU A 20 -23.33 -17.11 13.59
CA GLU A 20 -23.51 -17.76 12.30
C GLU A 20 -22.17 -18.31 11.77
N LEU A 21 -21.12 -17.48 11.80
CA LEU A 21 -19.78 -17.88 11.35
C LEU A 21 -19.18 -18.99 12.23
N ALA A 22 -19.39 -18.91 13.54
CA ALA A 22 -18.98 -19.94 14.49
C ALA A 22 -19.67 -21.28 14.20
N ALA A 23 -20.99 -21.26 13.95
CA ALA A 23 -21.76 -22.45 13.61
C ALA A 23 -21.30 -23.07 12.28
N LEU A 24 -21.09 -22.26 11.24
CA LEU A 24 -20.62 -22.73 9.94
C LEU A 24 -19.22 -23.35 9.99
N ARG A 25 -18.34 -22.83 10.86
CA ARG A 25 -16.95 -23.30 11.00
C ARG A 25 -16.74 -24.33 12.10
N ASN A 26 -17.79 -24.64 12.87
CA ASN A 26 -17.71 -25.50 14.06
C ASN A 26 -16.61 -25.04 15.05
N GLU A 27 -16.55 -23.73 15.30
CA GLU A 27 -15.57 -23.07 16.18
C GLU A 27 -16.27 -22.19 17.22
N SER A 28 -15.54 -21.72 18.24
CA SER A 28 -16.10 -20.74 19.20
C SER A 28 -16.22 -19.35 18.57
N MET A 29 -17.18 -18.54 19.05
CA MET A 29 -17.32 -17.13 18.63
C MET A 29 -16.00 -16.35 18.79
N THR A 30 -15.28 -16.56 19.89
CA THR A 30 -13.98 -15.93 20.12
C THR A 30 -12.94 -16.35 19.08
N SER A 31 -12.88 -17.64 18.71
CA SER A 31 -11.95 -18.13 17.69
C SER A 31 -12.23 -17.49 16.33
N VAL A 32 -13.50 -17.48 15.90
CA VAL A 32 -13.84 -16.93 14.58
C VAL A 32 -13.67 -15.42 14.52
N ILE A 33 -13.98 -14.69 15.60
CA ILE A 33 -13.76 -13.24 15.69
C ILE A 33 -12.25 -12.95 15.64
N LYS A 34 -11.44 -13.66 16.43
CA LYS A 34 -9.98 -13.50 16.43
C LYS A 34 -9.41 -13.71 15.02
N LYS A 35 -9.72 -14.84 14.39
CA LYS A 35 -9.27 -15.15 13.02
C LYS A 35 -9.75 -14.12 12.00
N ALA A 36 -10.99 -13.66 12.10
CA ALA A 36 -11.52 -12.64 11.19
C ALA A 36 -10.74 -11.32 11.30
N LEU A 37 -10.44 -10.88 12.53
CA LEU A 37 -9.65 -9.68 12.79
C LEU A 37 -8.19 -9.83 12.36
N GLU A 38 -7.56 -10.97 12.65
CA GLU A 38 -6.19 -11.28 12.22
C GLU A 38 -6.08 -11.23 10.69
N ASN A 39 -7.01 -11.88 9.98
CA ASN A 39 -7.04 -11.88 8.52
C ASN A 39 -7.29 -10.49 7.92
N GLU A 40 -8.14 -9.67 8.56
CA GLU A 40 -8.37 -8.29 8.09
C GLU A 40 -7.16 -7.40 8.31
N LEU A 41 -6.50 -7.53 9.48
CA LEU A 41 -5.26 -6.80 9.76
C LEU A 41 -4.14 -7.20 8.79
N GLU A 42 -4.03 -8.48 8.43
CA GLU A 42 -3.07 -8.93 7.42
C GLU A 42 -3.36 -8.31 6.05
N ARG A 43 -4.63 -8.29 5.62
CA ARG A 43 -5.03 -7.63 4.36
C ARG A 43 -4.68 -6.14 4.37
N GLU A 44 -4.97 -5.42 5.45
CA GLU A 44 -4.66 -3.99 5.54
C GLU A 44 -3.15 -3.72 5.55
N ARG A 45 -2.35 -4.55 6.23
CA ARG A 45 -0.89 -4.43 6.20
C ARG A 45 -0.32 -4.68 4.80
N ASN A 46 -0.83 -5.69 4.11
CA ASN A 46 -0.35 -6.04 2.78
C ASN A 46 -0.82 -5.04 1.71
N ARG A 47 -1.93 -4.32 1.93
CA ARG A 47 -2.42 -3.29 0.99
C ARG A 47 -1.37 -2.19 0.77
N ASP A 48 -0.67 -1.77 1.81
CA ASP A 48 0.40 -0.77 1.70
C ASP A 48 1.59 -1.33 0.90
N ASP A 49 1.93 -2.60 1.10
CA ASP A 49 3.00 -3.27 0.36
C ASP A 49 2.67 -3.47 -1.12
N GLU A 50 1.43 -3.86 -1.45
CA GLU A 50 0.95 -3.97 -2.83
C GLU A 50 0.97 -2.61 -3.53
N ALA A 51 0.44 -1.57 -2.88
CA ALA A 51 0.48 -0.22 -3.41
C ALA A 51 1.92 0.31 -3.56
N ARG A 52 2.84 -0.10 -2.67
CA ARG A 52 4.27 0.23 -2.77
C ARG A 52 4.93 -0.48 -3.95
N LEU A 53 4.66 -1.77 -4.13
CA LEU A 53 5.17 -2.57 -5.24
C LEU A 53 4.71 -2.01 -6.58
N ALA A 54 3.40 -1.73 -6.72
CA ALA A 54 2.86 -1.13 -7.94
C ALA A 54 3.52 0.22 -8.30
N ARG A 55 3.83 1.06 -7.31
CA ARG A 55 4.57 2.32 -7.54
C ARG A 55 6.01 2.07 -7.99
N ILE A 56 6.69 1.06 -7.45
CA ILE A 56 8.05 0.70 -7.84
C ILE A 56 8.06 0.19 -9.27
N GLU A 57 7.13 -0.69 -9.64
CA GLU A 57 6.98 -1.22 -10.99
C GLU A 57 6.71 -0.10 -12.00
N ALA A 58 5.76 0.79 -11.72
CA ALA A 58 5.46 1.93 -12.59
C ALA A 58 6.69 2.84 -12.80
N LYS A 59 7.50 3.06 -11.75
CA LYS A 59 8.74 3.83 -11.86
C LYS A 59 9.79 3.11 -12.71
N GLN A 60 9.91 1.79 -12.58
CA GLN A 60 10.84 0.99 -13.38
C GLN A 60 10.45 0.99 -14.86
N GLU A 61 9.15 0.86 -15.15
CA GLU A 61 8.62 0.94 -16.52
C GLU A 61 8.91 2.32 -17.15
N LEU A 62 8.65 3.40 -16.42
CA LEU A 62 8.97 4.75 -16.86
C LEU A 62 10.47 4.93 -17.14
N MET A 63 11.34 4.44 -16.24
CA MET A 63 12.79 4.52 -16.44
C MET A 63 13.27 3.69 -17.63
N ALA A 64 12.69 2.51 -17.85
CA ALA A 64 13.00 1.68 -19.01
C ALA A 64 12.58 2.38 -20.30
N HIS A 65 11.41 3.01 -20.32
CA HIS A 65 10.93 3.80 -21.44
C HIS A 65 11.87 4.97 -21.76
N ILE A 66 12.24 5.77 -20.75
CA ILE A 66 13.17 6.90 -20.93
C ILE A 66 14.53 6.43 -21.47
N ARG A 67 15.07 5.31 -20.98
CA ARG A 67 16.34 4.76 -21.47
C ARG A 67 16.27 4.23 -22.91
N ALA A 68 15.09 3.81 -23.34
CA ALA A 68 14.85 3.31 -24.68
C ALA A 68 14.53 4.43 -25.68
N MET A 69 14.28 5.66 -25.21
CA MET A 69 14.22 6.83 -26.09
C MET A 69 15.63 7.14 -26.58
N ASP A 70 15.74 7.44 -27.88
CA ASP A 70 16.99 7.94 -28.47
C ASP A 70 17.47 9.21 -27.74
N GLU A 71 18.78 9.45 -27.77
CA GLU A 71 19.35 10.71 -27.27
C GLU A 71 18.58 11.89 -27.88
N LEU A 72 18.23 12.87 -27.03
CA LEU A 72 17.61 14.09 -27.50
C LEU A 72 18.47 14.66 -28.64
N PRO A 73 17.86 15.17 -29.72
CA PRO A 73 18.61 15.76 -30.82
C PRO A 73 19.61 16.78 -30.27
N ALA A 74 20.83 16.81 -30.80
CA ALA A 74 21.84 17.76 -30.37
C ALA A 74 21.28 19.19 -30.38
N GLY A 75 21.36 19.89 -29.24
CA GLY A 75 20.81 21.24 -29.04
C GLY A 75 19.39 21.29 -28.48
N VAL A 76 18.71 20.16 -28.26
CA VAL A 76 17.42 20.08 -27.57
C VAL A 76 17.67 19.63 -26.13
N SER A 77 18.24 20.52 -25.33
CA SER A 77 18.43 20.31 -23.89
C SER A 77 17.57 21.30 -23.10
N SER A 78 17.09 20.89 -21.92
CA SER A 78 16.58 21.83 -20.92
C SER A 78 17.71 22.52 -20.14
N ASP A 79 18.95 22.20 -20.49
CA ASP A 79 20.12 22.93 -20.05
C ASP A 79 20.18 24.29 -20.75
N HIS A 80 20.14 25.34 -19.95
CA HIS A 80 20.21 26.75 -20.37
C HIS A 80 21.43 27.43 -19.74
N SER A 81 22.45 26.65 -19.36
CA SER A 81 23.69 27.17 -18.79
C SER A 81 24.40 28.15 -19.72
N ASP A 82 24.14 28.09 -21.02
CA ASP A 82 24.61 29.06 -22.02
C ASP A 82 23.99 30.46 -21.90
N PHE A 83 22.86 30.62 -21.21
CA PHE A 83 22.21 31.91 -21.00
C PHE A 83 22.69 32.63 -19.73
N TYR A 84 23.49 31.97 -18.88
CA TYR A 84 23.94 32.52 -17.62
C TYR A 84 25.47 32.52 -17.51
N ASP A 85 26.04 33.53 -16.88
CA ASP A 85 27.45 33.57 -16.51
C ASP A 85 27.77 32.61 -15.34
N ASP A 86 29.05 32.50 -14.99
CA ASP A 86 29.53 31.63 -13.90
C ASP A 86 28.92 31.98 -12.53
N ASP A 87 28.42 33.21 -12.36
CA ASP A 87 27.74 33.69 -11.16
C ASP A 87 26.20 33.49 -11.23
N GLY A 88 25.68 32.98 -12.35
CA GLY A 88 24.27 32.68 -12.57
C GLY A 88 23.42 33.88 -13.02
N PHE A 89 24.04 34.97 -13.49
CA PHE A 89 23.33 36.11 -14.08
C PHE A 89 23.17 35.96 -15.59
N PRO A 90 22.13 36.54 -16.20
CA PRO A 90 21.99 36.53 -17.65
C PRO A 90 23.23 37.14 -18.33
N ALA A 91 23.86 36.36 -19.21
CA ALA A 91 25.04 36.75 -19.98
C ALA A 91 24.72 37.75 -21.10
#